data_AF-A0A3M2FQ37-F1
#
_entry.id   AF-A0A3M2FQ37-F1
#
_cell.length_a   1.000
_cell.length_b   1.000
_cell.length_c   1.000
_cell.angle_alpha   90.00
_cell.angle_beta   90.00
_cell.angle_gamma   90.00
#
_symmetry.space_group_name_H-M   'P 1'
#
loop_
_entity.id
_entity.type
_entity.pdbx_description
1 polymer ?
#
loop_
_entity_poly.entity_id
_entity_poly.type
_entity_poly.pdbx_seq_one_letter_code
_entity_poly.pdbx_strand_id
1 'polypeptide(L)'
;MGQTWGPERLGGQGLDRHQWTSGDRAILALLTGEVADRVDLVCTWREGPDGEAGAYEVWSRRGMVRFGREIDDEGELRYPTLEVVGVDPLADDRVDALATLDAEKAAARAAGHDADGDGNRRFVPPEHQSYPFGRERIAQLFDSPHAPDLVVSPVDWAQGGNVGNHGALHVRQARAPLWFVGPGVRVGRHDLAVRSVDIAPTCLAALGFPLVDGRDATGRTSTERGVAPDVYLRRQDGRVVTEILDPVGPAPRRLLVICLDGLHHTELEARLATEPDSLPALRRLHRRAAVIAHGQMVTFPSITWPSHTTIGTGVWCGHHDVVNPTYHLRERGETVSPQGQQLGTEGYASDEVESLAEAFHRVRGPDCLTAAVNAPFGRSARHATFEGRNLCDRERLRALNPVYAADASPRWRAEGDDELVLYSTLDTRAVAQIDELFSRPSPPEFTYLELIVTDGAGHHHGPHAPGLGEALDEADRRVGRVLEILERVGVLDETLVVVTADHGMAPQDP
;
A
#
# COMPACT_ATOMS: atom_id res chain seq x y z
N MET A 1 -27.90 5.48 20.79
CA MET A 1 -27.53 5.58 19.37
C MET A 1 -26.35 6.52 19.32
N GLY A 2 -25.21 6.04 18.83
CA GLY A 2 -24.01 6.84 18.70
C GLY A 2 -24.25 8.00 17.74
N GLN A 3 -23.42 9.04 17.85
CA GLN A 3 -23.40 10.12 16.86
C GLN A 3 -22.84 9.54 15.56
N THR A 4 -23.58 9.65 14.45
CA THR A 4 -23.09 9.29 13.12
C THR A 4 -22.17 10.41 12.61
N TRP A 5 -20.98 10.03 12.15
CA TRP A 5 -19.94 10.91 11.64
C TRP A 5 -19.89 10.82 10.12
N GLY A 6 -19.98 11.98 9.44
CA GLY A 6 -19.60 12.10 8.03
C GLY A 6 -18.08 12.25 7.88
N PRO A 7 -17.59 12.57 6.67
CA PRO A 7 -16.19 12.87 6.41
C PRO A 7 -15.59 13.88 7.39
N GLU A 8 -14.32 13.69 7.77
CA GLU A 8 -13.63 14.56 8.73
C GLU A 8 -13.44 15.97 8.17
N ARG A 9 -13.07 16.10 6.89
CA ARG A 9 -12.79 17.39 6.24
C ARG A 9 -13.60 17.56 4.97
N LEU A 10 -14.86 17.98 5.11
CA LEU A 10 -15.73 18.32 3.98
C LEU A 10 -15.19 19.54 3.21
N GLY A 11 -14.93 19.35 1.92
CA GLY A 11 -14.45 20.32 0.93
C GLY A 11 -15.19 20.24 -0.41
N GLY A 12 -16.40 19.67 -0.42
CA GLY A 12 -17.23 19.50 -1.61
C GLY A 12 -17.02 18.19 -2.37
N GLN A 13 -16.40 17.19 -1.73
CA GLN A 13 -16.41 15.80 -2.14
C GLN A 13 -17.74 15.11 -1.79
N GLY A 14 -18.03 14.00 -2.46
CA GLY A 14 -19.32 13.31 -2.34
C GLY A 14 -20.45 14.03 -3.10
N LEU A 15 -21.70 13.70 -2.76
CA LEU A 15 -22.91 14.25 -3.37
C LEU A 15 -23.70 15.09 -2.35
N ASP A 16 -23.71 16.40 -2.58
CA ASP A 16 -24.62 17.31 -1.88
C ASP A 16 -26.05 17.27 -2.45
N ARG A 17 -27.02 17.86 -1.74
CA ARG A 17 -28.43 17.88 -2.16
C ARG A 17 -28.71 18.47 -3.55
N HIS A 18 -27.84 19.34 -4.05
CA HIS A 18 -27.96 19.93 -5.39
C HIS A 18 -27.40 19.00 -6.47
N GLN A 19 -26.54 18.06 -6.09
CA GLN A 19 -25.93 17.08 -6.98
C GLN A 19 -26.66 15.74 -7.02
N TRP A 20 -27.62 15.45 -6.12
CA TRP A 20 -28.28 14.13 -6.05
C TRP A 20 -28.85 13.67 -7.39
N THR A 21 -29.62 14.51 -8.09
CA THR A 21 -30.22 14.10 -9.38
C THR A 21 -29.16 13.79 -10.45
N SER A 22 -28.08 14.57 -10.52
CA SER A 22 -26.98 14.30 -11.45
C SER A 22 -26.16 13.07 -11.04
N GLY A 23 -25.90 12.91 -9.74
CA GLY A 23 -25.19 11.76 -9.18
C GLY A 23 -25.94 10.47 -9.42
N ASP A 24 -27.24 10.44 -9.17
CA ASP A 24 -28.08 9.26 -9.40
C ASP A 24 -28.12 8.88 -10.89
N ARG A 25 -28.18 9.87 -11.79
CA ARG A 25 -28.08 9.63 -13.24
C ARG A 25 -26.71 9.08 -13.64
N ALA A 26 -25.63 9.57 -13.04
CA ALA A 26 -24.29 9.07 -13.29
C ALA A 26 -24.12 7.63 -12.79
N ILE A 27 -24.54 7.33 -11.56
CA ILE A 27 -24.54 5.99 -10.99
C ILE A 27 -25.35 5.03 -11.88
N LEU A 28 -26.56 5.44 -12.29
CA LEU A 28 -27.39 4.64 -13.18
C LEU A 28 -26.68 4.39 -14.53
N ALA A 29 -26.11 5.43 -15.16
CA ALA A 29 -25.40 5.29 -16.42
C ALA A 29 -24.19 4.35 -16.31
N LEU A 30 -23.44 4.41 -15.21
CA LEU A 30 -22.30 3.53 -14.94
C LEU A 30 -22.73 2.07 -14.75
N LEU A 31 -23.87 1.83 -14.10
CA LEU A 31 -24.32 0.47 -13.72
C LEU A 31 -25.30 -0.18 -14.71
N THR A 32 -25.89 0.59 -15.63
CA THR A 32 -26.85 0.07 -16.62
C THR A 32 -26.55 0.48 -18.07
N GLY A 33 -25.59 1.37 -18.29
CA GLY A 33 -25.21 1.84 -19.63
C GLY A 33 -24.20 0.93 -20.33
N GLU A 34 -23.49 1.49 -21.32
CA GLU A 34 -22.57 0.76 -22.21
C GLU A 34 -21.33 0.20 -21.51
N VAL A 35 -20.99 0.71 -20.32
CA VAL A 35 -19.81 0.29 -19.54
C VAL A 35 -20.17 -0.57 -18.33
N ALA A 36 -21.43 -0.97 -18.18
CA ALA A 36 -21.93 -1.63 -16.98
C ALA A 36 -21.26 -2.98 -16.69
N ASP A 37 -20.81 -3.70 -17.70
CA ASP A 37 -20.04 -4.94 -17.56
C ASP A 37 -18.61 -4.74 -17.07
N ARG A 38 -18.11 -3.49 -17.07
CA ARG A 38 -16.76 -3.11 -16.65
C ARG A 38 -16.69 -2.47 -15.27
N VAL A 39 -17.84 -2.13 -14.68
CA VAL A 39 -17.93 -1.47 -13.36
C VAL A 39 -18.38 -2.48 -12.31
N ASP A 40 -17.59 -2.63 -11.25
CA ASP A 40 -17.99 -3.40 -10.08
C ASP A 40 -18.74 -2.50 -9.07
N LEU A 41 -18.03 -1.48 -8.57
CA LEU A 41 -18.54 -0.59 -7.53
C LEU A 41 -18.56 0.87 -7.98
N VAL A 42 -19.62 1.58 -7.61
CA VAL A 42 -19.65 3.04 -7.58
C VAL A 42 -19.86 3.48 -6.14
N CYS A 43 -18.88 4.14 -5.55
CA CYS A 43 -18.90 4.56 -4.16
C CYS A 43 -19.07 6.08 -4.04
N THR A 44 -19.81 6.53 -3.05
CA THR A 44 -19.94 7.96 -2.74
C THR A 44 -20.22 8.18 -1.25
N TRP A 45 -20.02 9.40 -0.77
CA TRP A 45 -20.65 9.88 0.44
C TRP A 45 -21.77 10.84 0.07
N ARG A 46 -22.95 10.67 0.66
CA ARG A 46 -24.12 11.51 0.41
C ARG A 46 -24.48 12.30 1.66
N GLU A 47 -24.61 13.62 1.49
CA GLU A 47 -25.13 14.50 2.54
C GLU A 47 -26.56 14.08 2.94
N GLY A 48 -26.93 14.21 4.22
CA GLY A 48 -28.29 13.93 4.70
C GLY A 48 -29.25 15.09 4.41
N PRO A 49 -30.54 14.83 4.17
CA PRO A 49 -31.54 15.90 4.04
C PRO A 49 -31.73 16.62 5.38
N ASP A 50 -31.96 17.93 5.34
CA ASP A 50 -32.51 18.73 6.44
C ASP A 50 -31.85 18.53 7.83
N GLY A 51 -30.53 18.34 7.86
CA GLY A 51 -29.75 18.18 9.08
C GLY A 51 -29.67 16.74 9.61
N GLU A 52 -30.20 15.76 8.86
CA GLU A 52 -29.93 14.34 9.08
C GLU A 52 -28.46 14.01 8.79
N ALA A 53 -27.97 12.93 9.41
CA ALA A 53 -26.62 12.46 9.15
C ALA A 53 -26.51 11.96 7.70
N GLY A 54 -25.41 12.34 7.03
CA GLY A 54 -25.05 11.76 5.74
C GLY A 54 -24.65 10.29 5.86
N ALA A 55 -24.56 9.60 4.72
CA ALA A 55 -24.21 8.18 4.66
C ALA A 55 -23.26 7.89 3.50
N TYR A 56 -22.42 6.89 3.68
CA TYR A 56 -21.64 6.32 2.59
C TYR A 56 -22.52 5.34 1.81
N GLU A 57 -22.40 5.35 0.50
CA GLU A 57 -23.16 4.48 -0.40
C GLU A 57 -22.20 3.73 -1.30
N VAL A 58 -22.47 2.43 -1.49
CA VAL A 58 -21.71 1.58 -2.40
C VAL A 58 -22.71 0.86 -3.27
N TRP A 59 -22.69 1.23 -4.54
CA TRP A 59 -23.61 0.75 -5.56
C TRP A 59 -22.91 -0.26 -6.45
N SER A 60 -23.61 -1.32 -6.82
CA SER A 60 -23.15 -2.31 -7.79
C SER A 60 -24.32 -2.81 -8.62
N ARG A 61 -24.06 -3.58 -9.67
CA ARG A 61 -25.11 -4.27 -10.43
C ARG A 61 -25.86 -5.34 -9.62
N ARG A 62 -25.26 -5.80 -8.52
CA ARG A 62 -25.79 -6.85 -7.64
C ARG A 62 -26.72 -6.29 -6.56
N GLY A 63 -26.60 -5.00 -6.27
CA GLY A 63 -27.29 -4.32 -5.18
C GLY A 63 -26.47 -3.16 -4.63
N MET A 64 -26.92 -2.63 -3.50
CA MET A 64 -26.33 -1.48 -2.85
C MET A 64 -26.35 -1.64 -1.33
N VAL A 65 -25.35 -1.06 -0.67
CA VAL A 65 -25.34 -0.83 0.77
C VAL A 65 -25.18 0.66 1.06
N ARG A 66 -25.93 1.17 2.05
CA ARG A 66 -25.63 2.43 2.73
C ARG A 66 -25.15 2.13 4.14
N PHE A 67 -24.09 2.80 4.57
CA PHE A 67 -23.53 2.62 5.91
C PHE A 67 -23.12 3.96 6.52
N GLY A 68 -23.15 4.02 7.85
CA GLY A 68 -22.67 5.16 8.63
C GLY A 68 -21.26 4.92 9.16
N ARG A 69 -20.68 5.94 9.79
CA ARG A 69 -19.48 5.80 10.63
C ARG A 69 -19.85 6.27 12.03
N GLU A 70 -19.51 5.50 13.05
CA GLU A 70 -19.80 5.79 14.45
C GLU A 70 -18.55 5.52 15.29
N ILE A 71 -18.44 6.21 16.43
CA ILE A 71 -17.48 5.85 17.49
C ILE A 71 -18.32 5.19 18.58
N ASP A 72 -18.01 3.95 18.94
CA ASP A 72 -18.73 3.23 19.99
C ASP A 72 -18.34 3.70 21.40
N ASP A 73 -18.97 3.12 22.43
CA ASP A 73 -18.76 3.52 23.82
C ASP A 73 -17.34 3.19 24.32
N GLU A 74 -16.65 2.26 23.65
CA GLU A 74 -15.26 1.91 23.87
C GLU A 74 -14.27 2.84 23.14
N GLY A 75 -14.77 3.75 22.31
CA GLY A 75 -13.94 4.68 21.54
C GLY A 75 -13.45 4.10 20.20
N GLU A 76 -14.01 2.97 19.75
CA GLU A 76 -13.63 2.31 18.52
C GLU A 76 -14.51 2.74 17.34
N LEU A 77 -13.90 2.82 16.15
CA LEU A 77 -14.63 3.10 14.92
C LEU A 77 -15.49 1.90 14.50
N ARG A 78 -16.75 2.18 14.18
CA ARG A 78 -17.73 1.23 13.64
C ARG A 78 -18.35 1.75 12.36
N TYR A 79 -18.75 0.81 11.50
CA TYR A 79 -19.36 1.10 10.21
C TYR A 79 -20.73 0.42 10.08
N PRO A 80 -21.75 0.87 10.84
CA PRO A 80 -23.05 0.23 10.86
C PRO A 80 -23.74 0.31 9.51
N THR A 81 -24.36 -0.79 9.10
CA THR A 81 -25.20 -0.83 7.90
C THR A 81 -26.53 -0.14 8.18
N LEU A 82 -26.90 0.81 7.33
CA LEU A 82 -28.13 1.59 7.42
C LEU A 82 -29.21 1.05 6.50
N GLU A 83 -28.82 0.66 5.28
CA GLU A 83 -29.74 0.18 4.24
C GLU A 83 -29.03 -0.82 3.34
N VAL A 84 -29.76 -1.84 2.87
CA VAL A 84 -29.33 -2.75 1.82
C VAL A 84 -30.45 -2.92 0.81
N VAL A 85 -30.14 -2.77 -0.48
CA VAL A 85 -31.05 -3.06 -1.59
C VAL A 85 -30.45 -4.15 -2.45
N GLY A 86 -31.12 -5.30 -2.58
CA GLY A 86 -30.56 -6.46 -3.27
C GLY A 86 -29.47 -7.13 -2.43
N VAL A 87 -28.24 -7.11 -2.92
CA VAL A 87 -27.05 -7.63 -2.23
C VAL A 87 -26.20 -6.49 -1.69
N ASP A 88 -25.68 -6.62 -0.47
CA ASP A 88 -24.60 -5.77 0.03
C ASP A 88 -23.30 -6.13 -0.70
N PRO A 89 -22.77 -5.25 -1.58
CA PRO A 89 -21.57 -5.56 -2.35
C PRO A 89 -20.30 -5.70 -1.50
N LEU A 90 -20.32 -5.26 -0.23
CA LEU A 90 -19.21 -5.34 0.71
C LEU A 90 -19.43 -6.41 1.80
N ALA A 91 -20.34 -7.35 1.59
CA ALA A 91 -20.68 -8.37 2.58
C ALA A 91 -19.55 -9.38 2.84
N ASP A 92 -18.80 -9.77 1.81
CA ASP A 92 -17.59 -10.59 1.98
C ASP A 92 -16.39 -9.66 2.22
N ASP A 93 -15.96 -9.55 3.46
CA ASP A 93 -14.82 -8.74 3.91
C ASP A 93 -13.63 -9.60 4.35
N ARG A 94 -13.61 -10.87 3.95
CA ARG A 94 -12.61 -11.83 4.42
C ARG A 94 -11.23 -11.55 3.86
N VAL A 95 -10.25 -11.40 4.77
CA VAL A 95 -8.83 -11.24 4.43
C VAL A 95 -8.20 -12.53 3.90
N ASP A 96 -8.76 -13.72 4.11
CA ASP A 96 -8.20 -15.00 3.65
C ASP A 96 -8.72 -15.42 2.26
N ALA A 97 -9.75 -14.74 1.74
CA ALA A 97 -10.32 -15.04 0.43
C ALA A 97 -9.31 -14.82 -0.70
N LEU A 98 -9.16 -15.81 -1.59
CA LEU A 98 -8.19 -15.78 -2.69
C LEU A 98 -6.74 -15.60 -2.22
N ALA A 99 -6.39 -15.95 -0.99
CA ALA A 99 -5.03 -15.79 -0.45
C ALA A 99 -4.01 -16.81 -0.98
N THR A 100 -4.38 -17.67 -1.93
CA THR A 100 -3.47 -18.63 -2.57
C THR A 100 -3.70 -18.68 -4.07
N LEU A 101 -2.64 -19.01 -4.82
CA LEU A 101 -2.72 -19.12 -6.28
C LEU A 101 -3.73 -20.20 -6.71
N ASP A 102 -3.85 -21.29 -5.95
CA ASP A 102 -4.84 -22.34 -6.23
C ASP A 102 -6.27 -21.87 -5.99
N ALA A 103 -6.51 -21.03 -4.97
CA ALA A 103 -7.82 -20.42 -4.74
C ALA A 103 -8.19 -19.45 -5.88
N GLU A 104 -7.25 -18.64 -6.36
CA GLU A 104 -7.46 -17.78 -7.53
C GLU A 104 -7.79 -18.59 -8.80
N LYS A 105 -7.03 -19.65 -9.08
CA LYS A 105 -7.31 -20.56 -10.21
C LYS A 105 -8.69 -21.20 -10.09
N ALA A 106 -9.05 -21.67 -8.89
CA ALA A 106 -10.34 -22.30 -8.65
C ALA A 106 -11.50 -21.31 -8.88
N ALA A 107 -11.37 -20.07 -8.39
CA ALA A 107 -12.38 -19.03 -8.57
C ALA A 107 -12.52 -18.62 -10.04
N ALA A 108 -11.40 -18.40 -10.76
CA ALA A 108 -11.43 -18.07 -12.18
C ALA A 108 -12.09 -19.19 -13.01
N ARG A 109 -11.74 -20.46 -12.77
CA ARG A 109 -12.33 -21.61 -13.47
C ARG A 109 -13.81 -21.78 -13.17
N ALA A 110 -14.24 -21.55 -11.93
CA ALA A 110 -15.65 -21.58 -11.56
C ALA A 110 -16.46 -20.53 -12.33
N ALA A 111 -15.84 -19.40 -12.67
CA ALA A 111 -16.42 -18.34 -13.48
C ALA A 111 -16.27 -18.55 -15.01
N GLY A 112 -15.70 -19.67 -15.46
CA GLY A 112 -15.48 -19.96 -16.88
C GLY A 112 -14.25 -19.28 -17.49
N HIS A 113 -13.35 -18.76 -16.66
CA HIS A 113 -12.06 -18.17 -17.03
C HIS A 113 -10.91 -19.18 -16.78
N ASP A 114 -9.66 -18.87 -17.20
CA ASP A 114 -8.48 -19.76 -17.05
C ASP A 114 -8.62 -21.19 -17.66
N ALA A 115 -9.53 -21.40 -18.62
CA ALA A 115 -9.83 -22.72 -19.16
C ALA A 115 -8.63 -23.38 -19.89
N ASP A 116 -7.81 -22.58 -20.56
CA ASP A 116 -6.62 -23.05 -21.30
C ASP A 116 -5.33 -23.00 -20.46
N GLY A 117 -5.44 -22.67 -19.16
CA GLY A 117 -4.29 -22.48 -18.27
C GLY A 117 -3.53 -21.17 -18.47
N ASP A 118 -4.04 -20.26 -19.30
CA ASP A 118 -3.50 -18.92 -19.47
C ASP A 118 -3.73 -18.06 -18.22
N GLY A 119 -2.64 -17.82 -17.48
CA GLY A 119 -2.68 -17.07 -16.23
C GLY A 119 -3.14 -15.63 -16.38
N ASN A 120 -2.98 -15.03 -17.57
CA ASN A 120 -3.43 -13.66 -17.83
C ASN A 120 -4.93 -13.58 -18.12
N ARG A 121 -5.62 -14.72 -18.15
CA ARG A 121 -7.08 -14.80 -18.24
C ARG A 121 -7.69 -15.35 -16.96
N ARG A 122 -6.97 -15.30 -15.83
CA ARG A 122 -7.50 -15.63 -14.48
C ARG A 122 -8.32 -14.49 -13.93
N PHE A 123 -9.44 -14.20 -14.60
CA PHE A 123 -10.40 -13.18 -14.20
C PHE A 123 -11.32 -13.73 -13.11
N VAL A 124 -11.50 -12.97 -12.03
CA VAL A 124 -12.38 -13.35 -10.92
C VAL A 124 -13.52 -12.34 -10.81
N PRO A 125 -14.77 -12.72 -11.13
CA PRO A 125 -15.87 -11.79 -11.16
C PRO A 125 -16.26 -11.36 -9.74
N PRO A 126 -16.96 -10.22 -9.59
CA PRO A 126 -17.23 -9.63 -8.28
C PRO A 126 -17.90 -10.56 -7.26
N GLU A 127 -18.77 -11.48 -7.68
CA GLU A 127 -19.43 -12.48 -6.82
C GLU A 127 -18.47 -13.48 -6.15
N HIS A 128 -17.23 -13.55 -6.62
CA HIS A 128 -16.16 -14.40 -6.07
C HIS A 128 -15.03 -13.59 -5.42
N GLN A 129 -15.18 -12.27 -5.31
CA GLN A 129 -14.23 -11.36 -4.66
C GLN A 129 -14.62 -11.08 -3.21
N SER A 130 -13.65 -10.68 -2.40
CA SER A 130 -13.87 -10.05 -1.10
C SER A 130 -13.34 -8.62 -1.08
N TYR A 131 -13.82 -7.82 -0.12
CA TYR A 131 -13.49 -6.41 0.07
C TYR A 131 -13.11 -6.13 1.52
N PRO A 132 -11.96 -6.66 1.99
CA PRO A 132 -11.60 -6.57 3.41
C PRO A 132 -11.49 -5.13 3.88
N PHE A 133 -12.01 -4.80 5.06
CA PHE A 133 -12.05 -3.41 5.55
C PHE A 133 -12.70 -2.43 4.56
N GLY A 134 -13.57 -2.89 3.65
CA GLY A 134 -14.07 -2.07 2.54
C GLY A 134 -14.78 -0.80 3.00
N ARG A 135 -15.61 -0.90 4.06
CA ARG A 135 -16.30 0.24 4.66
C ARG A 135 -15.33 1.27 5.24
N GLU A 136 -14.31 0.80 5.96
CA GLU A 136 -13.23 1.65 6.49
C GLU A 136 -12.50 2.35 5.34
N ARG A 137 -11.93 1.59 4.40
CA ARG A 137 -11.12 2.14 3.30
C ARG A 137 -11.88 3.12 2.42
N ILE A 138 -13.17 2.89 2.18
CA ILE A 138 -14.04 3.85 1.47
C ILE A 138 -14.28 5.10 2.32
N ALA A 139 -14.69 4.96 3.58
CA ALA A 139 -15.00 6.12 4.42
C ALA A 139 -13.78 7.03 4.58
N GLN A 140 -12.61 6.41 4.80
CA GLN A 140 -11.33 7.06 4.97
C GLN A 140 -10.91 7.83 3.72
N LEU A 141 -11.16 7.33 2.51
CA LEU A 141 -10.90 8.08 1.27
C LEU A 141 -11.65 9.41 1.23
N PHE A 142 -12.93 9.42 1.64
CA PHE A 142 -13.77 10.62 1.63
C PHE A 142 -13.40 11.64 2.71
N ASP A 143 -12.55 11.31 3.69
CA ASP A 143 -12.09 12.25 4.70
C ASP A 143 -11.23 13.38 4.14
N SER A 144 -10.65 13.21 2.94
CA SER A 144 -9.91 14.29 2.28
C SER A 144 -10.86 15.20 1.49
N PRO A 145 -10.66 16.53 1.54
CA PRO A 145 -11.35 17.47 0.65
C PRO A 145 -11.00 17.25 -0.84
N HIS A 146 -9.97 16.45 -1.13
CA HIS A 146 -9.52 16.12 -2.48
C HIS A 146 -10.16 14.84 -3.04
N ALA A 147 -10.94 14.11 -2.25
CA ALA A 147 -11.67 12.93 -2.70
C ALA A 147 -12.66 13.28 -3.83
N PRO A 148 -13.01 12.36 -4.75
CA PRO A 148 -13.94 12.65 -5.83
C PRO A 148 -15.40 12.71 -5.35
N ASP A 149 -16.32 13.08 -6.23
CA ASP A 149 -17.77 13.03 -5.93
C ASP A 149 -18.29 11.59 -6.01
N LEU A 150 -17.77 10.84 -7.00
CA LEU A 150 -18.01 9.42 -7.21
C LEU A 150 -16.66 8.70 -7.38
N VAL A 151 -16.52 7.55 -6.75
CA VAL A 151 -15.41 6.62 -6.97
C VAL A 151 -15.91 5.46 -7.82
N VAL A 152 -15.22 5.13 -8.90
CA VAL A 152 -15.54 3.96 -9.73
C VAL A 152 -14.45 2.92 -9.54
N SER A 153 -14.81 1.76 -8.99
CA SER A 153 -13.94 0.58 -8.94
C SER A 153 -14.33 -0.35 -10.09
N PRO A 154 -13.43 -0.62 -11.04
CA PRO A 154 -13.72 -1.53 -12.14
C PRO A 154 -13.85 -2.97 -11.65
N VAL A 155 -14.41 -3.85 -12.50
CA VAL A 155 -14.21 -5.29 -12.34
C VAL A 155 -12.72 -5.61 -12.53
N ASP A 156 -12.31 -6.76 -11.99
CA ASP A 156 -10.93 -7.22 -11.83
C ASP A 156 -10.04 -7.12 -13.09
N TRP A 157 -10.65 -7.14 -14.30
CA TRP A 157 -9.97 -7.15 -15.59
C TRP A 157 -10.29 -5.97 -16.53
N ALA A 158 -10.97 -4.93 -16.06
CA ALA A 158 -11.47 -3.84 -16.91
C ALA A 158 -10.72 -2.51 -16.78
N GLN A 159 -9.46 -2.54 -16.35
CA GLN A 159 -8.60 -1.37 -16.21
C GLN A 159 -7.53 -1.35 -17.31
N GLY A 160 -7.74 -0.51 -18.32
CA GLY A 160 -7.09 -0.65 -19.63
C GLY A 160 -5.59 -0.39 -19.71
N GLY A 161 -5.03 -0.69 -20.88
CA GLY A 161 -3.68 -0.31 -21.35
C GLY A 161 -2.59 -1.36 -21.16
N ASN A 162 -2.68 -2.13 -20.07
CA ASN A 162 -1.66 -3.10 -19.64
C ASN A 162 -2.25 -4.51 -19.52
N VAL A 163 -1.41 -5.55 -19.49
CA VAL A 163 -1.82 -6.96 -19.29
C VAL A 163 -2.13 -7.25 -17.82
N GLY A 164 -1.49 -6.53 -16.90
CA GLY A 164 -1.85 -6.48 -15.48
C GLY A 164 -2.15 -5.05 -15.03
N ASN A 165 -3.01 -4.86 -14.03
CA ASN A 165 -3.31 -3.55 -13.45
C ASN A 165 -3.79 -3.66 -11.99
N HIS A 166 -3.89 -2.50 -11.34
CA HIS A 166 -4.19 -2.36 -9.91
C HIS A 166 -4.91 -1.03 -9.64
N GLY A 167 -5.52 -0.89 -8.45
CA GLY A 167 -6.22 0.34 -8.01
C GLY A 167 -7.64 0.11 -7.50
N ALA A 168 -8.19 -1.08 -7.72
CA ALA A 168 -9.52 -1.48 -7.28
C ALA A 168 -9.57 -1.86 -5.78
N LEU A 169 -10.77 -1.84 -5.21
CA LEU A 169 -10.98 -2.13 -3.77
C LEU A 169 -10.81 -3.61 -3.40
N HIS A 170 -11.08 -4.52 -4.35
CA HIS A 170 -11.16 -5.94 -4.08
C HIS A 170 -9.80 -6.55 -3.72
N VAL A 171 -9.86 -7.70 -3.05
CA VAL A 171 -8.72 -8.28 -2.33
C VAL A 171 -7.49 -8.57 -3.20
N ARG A 172 -7.65 -8.94 -4.48
CA ARG A 172 -6.50 -9.29 -5.34
C ARG A 172 -5.58 -8.11 -5.62
N GLN A 173 -6.14 -6.96 -5.97
CA GLN A 173 -5.35 -5.74 -6.21
C GLN A 173 -4.96 -5.04 -4.90
N ALA A 174 -5.72 -5.25 -3.82
CA ALA A 174 -5.44 -4.65 -2.53
C ALA A 174 -4.50 -5.46 -1.62
N ARG A 175 -4.17 -6.71 -1.95
CA ARG A 175 -3.34 -7.59 -1.11
C ARG A 175 -1.87 -7.45 -1.48
N ALA A 176 -1.05 -7.08 -0.49
CA ALA A 176 0.40 -7.06 -0.58
C ALA A 176 1.03 -8.03 0.43
N PRO A 177 2.19 -8.65 0.14
CA PRO A 177 2.95 -9.40 1.16
C PRO A 177 3.37 -8.48 2.31
N LEU A 178 3.53 -9.03 3.52
CA LEU A 178 4.05 -8.30 4.67
C LEU A 178 4.81 -9.23 5.62
N TRP A 179 6.12 -8.98 5.75
CA TRP A 179 7.02 -9.70 6.66
C TRP A 179 7.79 -8.72 7.54
N PHE A 180 7.94 -9.06 8.81
CA PHE A 180 8.86 -8.38 9.74
C PHE A 180 9.99 -9.33 10.10
N VAL A 181 11.25 -8.89 10.01
CA VAL A 181 12.44 -9.72 10.22
C VAL A 181 13.45 -8.97 11.05
N GLY A 182 13.91 -9.54 12.16
CA GLY A 182 14.98 -8.94 12.96
C GLY A 182 14.78 -9.08 14.47
N PRO A 183 15.55 -8.31 15.26
CA PRO A 183 15.42 -8.28 16.72
C PRO A 183 14.00 -7.99 17.18
N GLY A 184 13.56 -8.64 18.25
CA GLY A 184 12.28 -8.35 18.88
C GLY A 184 11.06 -8.81 18.09
N VAL A 185 11.23 -9.63 17.03
CA VAL A 185 10.13 -10.19 16.24
C VAL A 185 9.91 -11.66 16.60
N ARG A 186 8.65 -12.06 16.76
CA ARG A 186 8.22 -13.46 16.94
C ARG A 186 8.16 -14.17 15.59
N VAL A 187 9.23 -14.91 15.29
CA VAL A 187 9.33 -15.71 14.06
C VAL A 187 8.19 -16.71 13.96
N GLY A 188 7.53 -16.77 12.81
CA GLY A 188 6.41 -17.66 12.55
C GLY A 188 5.47 -17.12 11.49
N ARG A 189 4.49 -17.93 11.11
CA ARG A 189 3.37 -17.50 10.27
C ARG A 189 2.20 -17.12 11.17
N HIS A 190 1.69 -15.91 11.01
CA HIS A 190 0.67 -15.33 11.87
C HIS A 190 -0.60 -15.06 11.07
N ASP A 191 -1.70 -15.68 11.48
CA ASP A 191 -3.02 -15.47 10.89
C ASP A 191 -3.66 -14.22 11.50
N LEU A 192 -3.37 -13.07 10.89
CA LEU A 192 -3.76 -11.75 11.37
C LEU A 192 -4.31 -10.93 10.21
N ALA A 193 -5.40 -10.22 10.46
CA ALA A 193 -5.92 -9.20 9.56
C ALA A 193 -5.13 -7.90 9.81
N VAL A 194 -4.20 -7.60 8.90
CA VAL A 194 -3.28 -6.44 8.97
C VAL A 194 -3.50 -5.51 7.79
N ARG A 195 -3.34 -4.22 8.02
CA ARG A 195 -3.49 -3.13 7.04
C ARG A 195 -2.16 -2.40 6.87
N SER A 196 -1.95 -1.76 5.73
CA SER A 196 -0.70 -1.01 5.49
C SER A 196 -0.47 0.13 6.49
N VAL A 197 -1.54 0.74 7.01
CA VAL A 197 -1.46 1.72 8.11
C VAL A 197 -0.84 1.16 9.39
N ASP A 198 -0.90 -0.17 9.61
CA ASP A 198 -0.39 -0.80 10.83
C ASP A 198 1.16 -0.94 10.80
N ILE A 199 1.82 -0.78 9.63
CA ILE A 199 3.28 -0.96 9.50
C ILE A 199 4.05 0.07 10.33
N ALA A 200 3.84 1.36 10.10
CA ALA A 200 4.59 2.43 10.74
C ALA A 200 4.51 2.36 12.29
N PRO A 201 3.32 2.29 12.93
CA PRO A 201 3.24 2.19 14.38
C PRO A 201 3.86 0.90 14.92
N THR A 202 3.77 -0.22 14.20
CA THR A 202 4.41 -1.48 14.60
C THR A 202 5.94 -1.37 14.59
N CYS A 203 6.51 -0.73 13.58
CA CYS A 203 7.95 -0.46 13.51
C CYS A 203 8.43 0.46 14.65
N LEU A 204 7.70 1.54 14.92
CA LEU A 204 8.04 2.49 15.98
C LEU A 204 7.93 1.85 17.38
N ALA A 205 6.93 1.00 17.59
CA ALA A 205 6.79 0.20 18.80
C ALA A 205 7.97 -0.75 18.99
N ALA A 206 8.36 -1.49 17.93
CA ALA A 206 9.52 -2.38 17.98
C ALA A 206 10.82 -1.63 18.32
N LEU A 207 11.03 -0.44 17.74
CA LEU A 207 12.18 0.42 18.01
C LEU A 207 12.17 1.06 19.42
N GLY A 208 11.09 0.88 20.19
CA GLY A 208 10.92 1.45 21.53
C GLY A 208 10.77 2.97 21.52
N PHE A 209 10.15 3.54 20.49
CA PHE A 209 9.90 4.98 20.43
C PHE A 209 8.84 5.37 21.48
N PRO A 210 8.84 6.62 21.98
CA PRO A 210 7.85 7.05 22.96
C PRO A 210 6.48 7.27 22.31
N LEU A 211 5.43 6.94 23.07
CA LEU A 211 4.06 7.35 22.76
C LEU A 211 3.91 8.88 22.91
N VAL A 212 3.01 9.47 22.12
CA VAL A 212 2.77 10.91 22.02
C VAL A 212 1.27 11.21 22.10
N ASP A 213 0.92 12.46 22.39
CA ASP A 213 -0.46 12.95 22.34
C ASP A 213 -0.88 13.26 20.89
N GLY A 214 -0.88 12.22 20.05
CA GLY A 214 -1.30 12.28 18.66
C GLY A 214 -2.77 11.88 18.47
N ARG A 215 -3.32 12.16 17.29
CA ARG A 215 -4.68 11.74 16.90
C ARG A 215 -4.68 10.26 16.55
N ASP A 216 -5.59 9.49 17.15
CA ASP A 216 -5.83 8.09 16.78
C ASP A 216 -6.71 7.98 15.51
N ALA A 217 -7.17 6.77 15.19
CA ALA A 217 -8.03 6.51 14.05
C ALA A 217 -9.36 7.29 14.08
N THR A 218 -9.83 7.72 15.27
CA THR A 218 -11.04 8.55 15.42
C THR A 218 -10.78 10.04 15.16
N GLY A 219 -9.53 10.42 14.90
CA GLY A 219 -9.11 11.80 14.75
C GLY A 219 -8.94 12.54 16.09
N ARG A 220 -9.04 11.86 17.24
CA ARG A 220 -8.98 12.49 18.58
C ARG A 220 -7.66 12.23 19.27
N THR A 221 -7.12 13.24 19.96
CA THR A 221 -5.89 13.06 20.74
C THR A 221 -6.13 12.28 22.04
N SER A 222 -5.07 11.75 22.66
CA SER A 222 -5.17 11.11 23.97
C SER A 222 -5.73 12.06 25.04
N THR A 223 -5.34 13.34 25.00
CA THR A 223 -5.89 14.40 25.86
C THR A 223 -7.39 14.61 25.63
N GLU A 224 -7.85 14.65 24.38
CA GLU A 224 -9.28 14.79 24.03
C GLU A 224 -10.13 13.58 24.45
N ARG A 225 -9.51 12.41 24.54
CA ARG A 225 -10.12 11.15 25.01
C ARG A 225 -9.98 10.94 26.52
N GLY A 226 -9.14 11.73 27.20
CA GLY A 226 -8.91 11.62 28.65
C GLY A 226 -8.04 10.42 29.05
N VAL A 227 -7.17 9.95 28.16
CA VAL A 227 -6.25 8.82 28.37
C VAL A 227 -4.79 9.28 28.29
N ALA A 228 -3.85 8.42 28.73
CA ALA A 228 -2.43 8.67 28.55
C ALA A 228 -2.03 8.56 27.06
N PRO A 229 -0.92 9.18 26.62
CA PRO A 229 -0.38 8.99 25.27
C PRO A 229 -0.35 7.53 24.85
N ASP A 230 -0.95 7.21 23.70
CA ASP A 230 -1.25 5.85 23.25
C ASP A 230 -0.99 5.62 21.74
N VAL A 231 -0.50 6.64 21.03
CA VAL A 231 -0.04 6.54 19.62
C VAL A 231 1.43 6.96 19.49
N TYR A 232 2.11 6.57 18.41
CA TYR A 232 3.53 6.88 18.17
C TYR A 232 3.76 8.08 17.26
N LEU A 233 2.73 8.49 16.52
CA LEU A 233 2.78 9.47 15.45
C LEU A 233 1.80 10.62 15.72
N ARG A 234 2.01 11.78 15.08
CA ARG A 234 1.11 12.95 15.18
C ARG A 234 -0.35 12.60 14.83
N ARG A 235 -0.53 11.76 13.82
CA ARG A 235 -1.77 11.09 13.46
C ARG A 235 -1.44 9.63 13.18
N GLN A 236 -2.28 8.70 13.64
CA GLN A 236 -2.06 7.27 13.50
C GLN A 236 -3.40 6.57 13.33
N ASP A 237 -3.68 6.06 12.13
CA ASP A 237 -4.89 5.28 11.87
C ASP A 237 -4.64 3.78 12.14
N GLY A 238 -3.39 3.34 11.95
CA GLY A 238 -3.00 1.96 12.20
C GLY A 238 -2.85 1.61 13.67
N ARG A 239 -3.07 0.34 13.99
CA ARG A 239 -2.75 -0.23 15.31
C ARG A 239 -1.34 -0.79 15.31
N VAL A 240 -0.77 -0.96 16.51
CA VAL A 240 0.42 -1.79 16.68
C VAL A 240 0.03 -3.26 16.57
N VAL A 241 0.69 -4.02 15.70
CA VAL A 241 0.56 -5.48 15.62
C VAL A 241 1.40 -6.13 16.72
N THR A 242 0.96 -6.00 17.97
CA THR A 242 1.68 -6.50 19.15
C THR A 242 1.90 -8.02 19.15
N GLU A 243 1.07 -8.75 18.40
CA GLU A 243 1.08 -10.21 18.30
C GLU A 243 2.40 -10.73 17.71
N ILE A 244 3.04 -9.95 16.83
CA ILE A 244 4.30 -10.31 16.18
C ILE A 244 5.54 -9.79 16.91
N LEU A 245 5.38 -9.01 17.98
CA LEU A 245 6.49 -8.43 18.73
C LEU A 245 6.82 -9.25 19.98
N ASP A 246 8.10 -9.45 20.25
CA ASP A 246 8.61 -10.05 21.49
C ASP A 246 8.98 -8.94 22.50
N PRO A 247 8.14 -8.69 23.52
CA PRO A 247 8.33 -7.57 24.45
C PRO A 247 9.55 -7.74 25.38
N VAL A 248 10.10 -8.96 25.48
CA VAL A 248 11.31 -9.23 26.28
C VAL A 248 12.55 -9.41 25.39
N GLY A 249 12.38 -9.42 24.08
CA GLY A 249 13.46 -9.55 23.10
C GLY A 249 14.29 -8.28 22.97
N PRO A 250 15.47 -8.36 22.32
CA PRO A 250 16.27 -7.18 22.02
C PRO A 250 15.52 -6.27 21.05
N ALA A 251 15.42 -4.98 21.38
CA ALA A 251 14.85 -3.99 20.47
C ALA A 251 15.81 -3.73 19.28
N PRO A 252 15.31 -3.62 18.04
CA PRO A 252 16.09 -3.14 16.90
C PRO A 252 16.58 -1.72 17.14
N ARG A 253 17.70 -1.38 16.49
CA ARG A 253 18.29 -0.03 16.49
C ARG A 253 18.07 0.69 15.17
N ARG A 254 17.80 -0.05 14.09
CA ARG A 254 17.54 0.47 12.75
C ARG A 254 16.29 -0.11 12.12
N LEU A 255 15.75 0.61 11.14
CA LEU A 255 14.64 0.17 10.32
C LEU A 255 15.02 0.20 8.84
N LEU A 256 14.79 -0.89 8.14
CA LEU A 256 14.86 -0.99 6.69
C LEU A 256 13.50 -1.47 6.18
N VAL A 257 12.78 -0.63 5.43
CA VAL A 257 11.59 -1.03 4.67
C VAL A 257 12.04 -1.31 3.25
N ILE A 258 11.73 -2.50 2.75
CA ILE A 258 11.91 -2.92 1.36
C ILE A 258 10.52 -3.09 0.77
N CYS A 259 10.11 -2.16 -0.09
CA CYS A 259 8.90 -2.29 -0.90
C CYS A 259 9.27 -2.88 -2.26
N LEU A 260 8.63 -3.99 -2.62
CA LEU A 260 8.68 -4.62 -3.93
C LEU A 260 7.40 -4.18 -4.66
N ASP A 261 7.48 -3.11 -5.44
CA ASP A 261 6.33 -2.44 -6.06
C ASP A 261 5.46 -3.43 -6.85
N GLY A 262 4.14 -3.35 -6.69
CA GLY A 262 3.17 -4.18 -7.41
C GLY A 262 3.32 -5.70 -7.21
N LEU A 263 4.05 -6.16 -6.19
CA LEU A 263 4.32 -7.59 -6.00
C LEU A 263 3.06 -8.37 -5.61
N HIS A 264 2.66 -9.26 -6.53
CA HIS A 264 1.54 -10.17 -6.34
C HIS A 264 1.79 -11.20 -5.22
N HIS A 265 1.05 -11.08 -4.11
CA HIS A 265 1.23 -11.91 -2.92
C HIS A 265 1.17 -13.42 -3.18
N THR A 266 0.15 -13.88 -3.92
CA THR A 266 -0.05 -15.33 -4.10
C THR A 266 0.98 -15.96 -5.02
N GLU A 267 1.56 -15.19 -5.94
CA GLU A 267 2.65 -15.65 -6.81
C GLU A 267 3.96 -15.80 -6.03
N LEU A 268 4.28 -14.82 -5.16
CA LEU A 268 5.41 -14.91 -4.24
C LEU A 268 5.31 -16.15 -3.35
N GLU A 269 4.16 -16.32 -2.67
CA GLU A 269 3.94 -17.45 -1.77
C GLU A 269 3.96 -18.79 -2.53
N ALA A 270 3.41 -18.84 -3.75
CA ALA A 270 3.45 -20.02 -4.59
C ALA A 270 4.89 -20.42 -4.97
N ARG A 271 5.72 -19.50 -5.47
CA ARG A 271 7.13 -19.81 -5.79
C ARG A 271 7.91 -20.22 -4.54
N LEU A 272 7.72 -19.53 -3.42
CA LEU A 272 8.33 -19.92 -2.15
C LEU A 272 7.92 -21.33 -1.70
N ALA A 273 6.71 -21.79 -2.02
CA ALA A 273 6.26 -23.13 -1.70
C ALA A 273 6.76 -24.21 -2.68
N THR A 274 6.85 -23.91 -3.97
CA THR A 274 7.03 -24.93 -5.03
C THR A 274 8.44 -24.98 -5.64
N GLU A 275 9.23 -23.92 -5.54
CA GLU A 275 10.54 -23.80 -6.19
C GLU A 275 11.67 -23.65 -5.15
N PRO A 276 12.12 -24.73 -4.49
CA PRO A 276 13.00 -24.66 -3.32
C PRO A 276 14.35 -23.96 -3.55
N ASP A 277 14.82 -23.93 -4.79
CA ASP A 277 16.10 -23.34 -5.20
C ASP A 277 15.98 -21.90 -5.71
N SER A 278 14.76 -21.35 -5.86
CA SER A 278 14.54 -19.95 -6.25
C SER A 278 14.47 -19.03 -5.04
N LEU A 279 14.63 -17.73 -5.30
CA LEU A 279 14.49 -16.65 -4.32
C LEU A 279 15.33 -16.81 -3.03
N PRO A 280 16.65 -17.10 -3.12
CA PRO A 280 17.47 -17.38 -1.95
C PRO A 280 17.50 -16.25 -0.91
N ALA A 281 17.46 -14.98 -1.31
CA ALA A 281 17.51 -13.85 -0.38
C ALA A 281 16.17 -13.68 0.36
N LEU A 282 15.06 -13.71 -0.35
CA LEU A 282 13.72 -13.64 0.22
C LEU A 282 13.44 -14.87 1.09
N ARG A 283 13.87 -16.08 0.70
CA ARG A 283 13.78 -17.28 1.55
C ARG A 283 14.55 -17.12 2.85
N ARG A 284 15.74 -16.52 2.80
CA ARG A 284 16.55 -16.27 3.99
C ARG A 284 15.81 -15.33 4.97
N LEU A 285 15.13 -14.30 4.45
CA LEU A 285 14.29 -13.41 5.25
C LEU A 285 13.04 -14.13 5.78
N HIS A 286 12.28 -14.78 4.90
CA HIS A 286 11.04 -15.47 5.21
C HIS A 286 11.20 -16.51 6.34
N ARG A 287 12.31 -17.27 6.38
CA ARG A 287 12.59 -18.24 7.46
C ARG A 287 12.78 -17.61 8.85
N ARG A 288 13.10 -16.31 8.91
CA ARG A 288 13.34 -15.54 10.14
C ARG A 288 12.25 -14.50 10.38
N ALA A 289 11.18 -14.53 9.60
CA ALA A 289 10.14 -13.53 9.62
C ALA A 289 9.00 -13.87 10.59
N ALA A 290 8.36 -12.84 11.14
CA ALA A 290 6.92 -12.88 11.35
C ALA A 290 6.25 -12.62 9.98
N VAL A 291 5.71 -13.68 9.38
CA VAL A 291 4.99 -13.64 8.11
C VAL A 291 3.51 -13.44 8.39
N ILE A 292 2.90 -12.38 7.86
CA ILE A 292 1.45 -12.24 7.88
C ILE A 292 0.86 -13.21 6.86
N ALA A 293 0.09 -14.20 7.33
CA ALA A 293 -0.26 -15.40 6.57
C ALA A 293 -1.01 -15.12 5.26
N HIS A 294 -1.79 -14.05 5.24
CA HIS A 294 -2.57 -13.62 4.10
C HIS A 294 -2.03 -12.30 3.51
N GLY A 295 -0.87 -11.81 3.97
CA GLY A 295 -0.42 -10.46 3.63
C GLY A 295 -1.29 -9.37 4.26
N GLN A 296 -1.08 -8.15 3.83
CA GLN A 296 -1.77 -6.95 4.31
C GLN A 296 -2.78 -6.41 3.29
N MET A 297 -3.72 -5.61 3.79
CA MET A 297 -4.66 -4.84 2.97
C MET A 297 -4.19 -3.40 2.84
N VAL A 298 -3.99 -2.96 1.61
CA VAL A 298 -3.48 -1.61 1.32
C VAL A 298 -4.64 -0.60 1.24
N THR A 299 -4.28 0.67 1.11
CA THR A 299 -5.22 1.79 1.00
C THR A 299 -6.12 1.68 -0.24
N PHE A 300 -7.21 2.46 -0.28
CA PHE A 300 -8.08 2.55 -1.46
C PHE A 300 -8.05 3.99 -2.00
N PRO A 301 -7.67 4.20 -3.29
CA PRO A 301 -7.27 3.20 -4.29
C PRO A 301 -5.96 2.48 -3.97
N SER A 302 -5.85 1.21 -4.37
CA SER A 302 -4.65 0.37 -4.16
C SER A 302 -3.57 0.69 -5.21
N ILE A 303 -2.94 1.86 -5.07
CA ILE A 303 -2.04 2.44 -6.08
C ILE A 303 -0.86 3.16 -5.43
N THR A 304 0.22 3.36 -6.18
CA THR A 304 1.57 3.66 -5.69
C THR A 304 1.67 4.85 -4.73
N TRP A 305 1.42 6.09 -5.17
CA TRP A 305 1.64 7.28 -4.30
C TRP A 305 0.81 7.27 -3.01
N PRO A 306 -0.50 6.98 -3.05
CA PRO A 306 -1.29 6.81 -1.83
C PRO A 306 -0.71 5.73 -0.90
N SER A 307 -0.38 4.55 -1.45
CA SER A 307 0.06 3.41 -0.66
C SER A 307 1.44 3.61 -0.03
N HIS A 308 2.38 4.18 -0.76
CA HIS A 308 3.70 4.52 -0.23
C HIS A 308 3.63 5.55 0.89
N THR A 309 2.79 6.57 0.73
CA THR A 309 2.55 7.57 1.78
C THR A 309 1.92 6.92 3.01
N THR A 310 0.96 6.00 2.81
CA THR A 310 0.35 5.22 3.89
C THR A 310 1.39 4.39 4.66
N ILE A 311 2.27 3.64 3.98
CA ILE A 311 3.35 2.86 4.61
C ILE A 311 4.30 3.77 5.40
N GLY A 312 4.65 4.93 4.83
CA GLY A 312 5.59 5.87 5.42
C GLY A 312 5.04 6.70 6.59
N THR A 313 3.72 6.70 6.82
CA THR A 313 3.06 7.55 7.82
C THR A 313 2.15 6.80 8.79
N GLY A 314 1.68 5.59 8.46
CA GLY A 314 0.70 4.86 9.27
C GLY A 314 -0.71 5.46 9.22
N VAL A 315 -1.01 6.21 8.17
CA VAL A 315 -2.24 7.00 8.00
C VAL A 315 -2.87 6.71 6.63
N TRP A 316 -4.20 6.71 6.52
CA TRP A 316 -4.93 6.46 5.29
C TRP A 316 -4.84 7.63 4.29
N CYS A 317 -5.17 7.34 3.03
CA CYS A 317 -5.05 8.31 1.93
C CYS A 317 -5.88 9.58 2.11
N GLY A 318 -7.10 9.47 2.63
CA GLY A 318 -7.92 10.63 2.86
C GLY A 318 -7.49 11.47 4.05
N HIS A 319 -6.55 10.99 4.88
CA HIS A 319 -5.99 11.75 5.98
C HIS A 319 -4.65 12.39 5.66
N HIS A 320 -3.81 11.72 4.86
CA HIS A 320 -2.56 12.29 4.36
C HIS A 320 -2.71 13.05 3.03
N ASP A 321 -3.93 13.15 2.47
CA ASP A 321 -4.31 13.97 1.30
C ASP A 321 -3.72 13.58 -0.06
N VAL A 322 -2.98 12.46 -0.14
CA VAL A 322 -2.54 11.86 -1.40
C VAL A 322 -3.52 10.77 -1.77
N VAL A 323 -4.64 11.16 -2.40
CA VAL A 323 -5.81 10.29 -2.63
C VAL A 323 -5.77 9.51 -3.96
N ASN A 324 -4.94 9.93 -4.91
CA ASN A 324 -4.79 9.30 -6.22
C ASN A 324 -3.47 9.76 -6.88
N PRO A 325 -2.92 9.07 -7.90
CA PRO A 325 -1.74 9.54 -8.63
C PRO A 325 -1.99 10.83 -9.43
N THR A 326 -3.25 11.14 -9.73
CA THR A 326 -3.72 12.40 -10.32
C THR A 326 -5.10 12.72 -9.78
N TYR A 327 -5.31 13.95 -9.30
CA TYR A 327 -6.58 14.38 -8.70
C TYR A 327 -6.79 15.89 -8.81
N HIS A 328 -8.02 16.34 -8.54
CA HIS A 328 -8.43 17.74 -8.68
C HIS A 328 -8.49 18.44 -7.32
N LEU A 329 -7.72 19.52 -7.16
CA LEU A 329 -7.78 20.41 -6.02
C LEU A 329 -8.92 21.41 -6.21
N ARG A 330 -10.11 21.08 -5.69
CA ARG A 330 -11.32 21.90 -5.84
C ARG A 330 -11.15 23.36 -5.42
N GLU A 331 -10.49 23.60 -4.30
CA GLU A 331 -10.25 24.95 -3.76
C GLU A 331 -9.45 25.85 -4.72
N ARG A 332 -8.58 25.24 -5.54
CA ARG A 332 -7.69 25.93 -6.49
C ARG A 332 -8.18 25.80 -7.93
N GLY A 333 -9.16 24.93 -8.20
CA GLY A 333 -9.65 24.64 -9.55
C GLY A 333 -8.58 24.03 -10.46
N GLU A 334 -7.62 23.28 -9.91
CA GLU A 334 -6.48 22.72 -10.66
C GLU A 334 -6.38 21.20 -10.53
N THR A 335 -5.89 20.55 -11.59
CA THR A 335 -5.53 19.13 -11.55
C THR A 335 -4.05 19.00 -11.22
N VAL A 336 -3.73 18.21 -10.21
CA VAL A 336 -2.35 17.87 -9.81
C VAL A 336 -2.07 16.41 -10.10
N SER A 337 -0.80 16.10 -10.37
CA SER A 337 -0.36 14.75 -10.70
C SER A 337 0.98 14.45 -10.03
N PRO A 338 0.97 13.93 -8.78
CA PRO A 338 2.18 13.40 -8.17
C PRO A 338 2.95 12.45 -9.11
N GLN A 339 2.24 11.57 -9.81
CA GLN A 339 2.85 10.62 -10.75
C GLN A 339 3.47 11.28 -11.97
N GLY A 340 2.76 12.24 -12.57
CA GLY A 340 3.30 12.99 -13.71
C GLY A 340 4.49 13.87 -13.32
N GLN A 341 4.57 14.32 -12.07
CA GLN A 341 5.69 15.12 -11.58
C GLN A 341 6.94 14.27 -11.29
N GLN A 342 6.75 13.04 -10.80
CA GLN A 342 7.78 12.06 -10.39
C GLN A 342 8.74 12.50 -9.26
N LEU A 343 9.02 13.80 -9.14
CA LEU A 343 9.95 14.38 -8.18
C LEU A 343 9.27 15.45 -7.33
N GLY A 344 9.69 15.65 -6.09
CA GLY A 344 9.09 16.66 -5.21
C GLY A 344 7.65 16.31 -4.80
N THR A 345 7.33 15.02 -4.76
CA THR A 345 5.99 14.48 -4.50
C THR A 345 5.61 14.56 -3.03
N GLU A 346 6.57 14.70 -2.12
CA GLU A 346 6.31 14.88 -0.68
C GLU A 346 5.43 16.09 -0.36
N GLY A 347 5.44 17.12 -1.21
CA GLY A 347 4.67 18.35 -0.99
C GLY A 347 3.16 18.19 -1.12
N TYR A 348 2.70 17.05 -1.63
CA TYR A 348 1.26 16.74 -1.73
C TYR A 348 0.69 16.15 -0.44
N ALA A 349 1.53 15.63 0.46
CA ALA A 349 1.05 15.05 1.71
C ALA A 349 0.70 16.15 2.73
N SER A 350 -0.39 15.95 3.47
CA SER A 350 -0.87 16.86 4.51
C SER A 350 0.19 17.14 5.58
N ASP A 351 0.33 18.38 6.05
CA ASP A 351 1.21 18.69 7.19
C ASP A 351 0.66 18.21 8.55
N GLU A 352 -0.57 17.69 8.57
CA GLU A 352 -1.19 17.09 9.75
C GLU A 352 -0.63 15.70 10.09
N VAL A 353 0.06 15.05 9.16
CA VAL A 353 0.67 13.73 9.38
C VAL A 353 2.17 13.82 9.67
N GLU A 354 2.70 12.80 10.33
CA GLU A 354 4.13 12.65 10.60
C GLU A 354 4.66 11.45 9.82
N SER A 355 5.77 11.62 9.12
CA SER A 355 6.50 10.52 8.46
C SER A 355 7.38 9.75 9.43
N LEU A 356 7.72 8.50 9.07
CA LEU A 356 8.73 7.72 9.81
C LEU A 356 10.05 8.48 9.95
N ALA A 357 10.51 9.20 8.92
CA ALA A 357 11.74 9.99 9.01
C ALA A 357 11.64 11.12 10.05
N GLU A 358 10.49 11.80 10.13
CA GLU A 358 10.24 12.82 11.16
C GLU A 358 10.19 12.22 12.57
N ALA A 359 9.55 11.06 12.74
CA ALA A 359 9.56 10.36 14.01
C ALA A 359 11.00 10.01 14.44
N PHE A 360 11.85 9.56 13.52
CA PHE A 360 13.27 9.32 13.79
C PHE A 360 14.00 10.59 14.18
N HIS A 361 13.84 11.71 13.46
CA HIS A 361 14.49 12.97 13.83
C HIS A 361 14.00 13.53 15.17
N ARG A 362 12.71 13.36 15.48
CA ARG A 362 12.13 13.75 16.76
C ARG A 362 12.76 13.00 17.93
N VAL A 363 13.00 11.71 17.79
CA VAL A 363 13.47 10.83 18.88
C VAL A 363 14.99 10.71 18.95
N ARG A 364 15.66 10.59 17.81
CA ARG A 364 17.11 10.39 17.69
C ARG A 364 17.88 11.68 17.43
N GLY A 365 17.19 12.77 17.13
CA GLY A 365 17.76 14.07 16.83
C GLY A 365 17.87 14.34 15.32
N PRO A 366 18.01 15.61 14.91
CA PRO A 366 17.96 16.01 13.51
C PRO A 366 19.12 15.46 12.66
N ASP A 367 20.24 15.08 13.28
CA ASP A 367 21.42 14.56 12.60
C ASP A 367 21.36 13.05 12.29
N CYS A 368 20.35 12.35 12.80
CA CYS A 368 20.07 10.96 12.44
C CYS A 368 19.91 10.84 10.92
N LEU A 369 20.69 9.95 10.30
CA LEU A 369 20.62 9.75 8.85
C LEU A 369 19.40 8.88 8.52
N THR A 370 18.45 9.46 7.82
CA THR A 370 17.27 8.78 7.26
C THR A 370 17.34 8.82 5.74
N ALA A 371 16.95 7.73 5.07
CA ALA A 371 17.06 7.59 3.62
C ALA A 371 15.77 7.07 2.99
N ALA A 372 15.33 7.71 1.91
CA ALA A 372 14.34 7.22 0.97
C ALA A 372 15.04 7.01 -0.38
N VAL A 373 15.21 5.75 -0.77
CA VAL A 373 15.96 5.35 -1.97
C VAL A 373 14.98 4.75 -2.94
N ASN A 374 14.80 5.44 -4.08
CA ASN A 374 13.76 5.15 -5.07
C ASN A 374 12.32 5.26 -4.52
N ALA A 375 12.10 5.42 -3.21
CA ALA A 375 10.76 5.47 -2.66
C ALA A 375 9.99 6.76 -3.07
N PRO A 376 8.76 6.61 -3.58
CA PRO A 376 7.76 7.63 -3.85
C PRO A 376 7.48 8.67 -2.75
N PHE A 377 7.73 8.30 -1.50
CA PHE A 377 7.46 9.16 -0.36
C PHE A 377 8.73 9.34 0.46
N GLY A 378 9.42 10.45 0.23
CA GLY A 378 10.69 10.77 0.88
C GLY A 378 10.62 11.84 1.97
N ARG A 379 9.42 12.21 2.45
CA ARG A 379 9.21 13.36 3.35
C ARG A 379 10.23 13.41 4.47
N SER A 380 10.92 14.53 4.56
CA SER A 380 11.91 14.84 5.60
C SER A 380 13.13 13.92 5.66
N ALA A 381 13.24 12.86 4.83
CA ALA A 381 14.42 12.01 4.79
C ALA A 381 15.66 12.80 4.32
N ARG A 382 16.79 12.65 5.03
CA ARG A 382 18.03 13.38 4.76
C ARG A 382 18.62 13.02 3.38
N HIS A 383 18.47 11.77 2.97
CA HIS A 383 18.65 11.32 1.60
C HIS A 383 17.27 10.97 1.03
N ALA A 384 16.86 11.55 -0.08
CA ALA A 384 15.62 11.25 -0.78
C ALA A 384 15.80 11.55 -2.28
N THR A 385 16.03 10.52 -3.10
CA THR A 385 16.39 10.71 -4.51
C THR A 385 15.31 11.46 -5.28
N PHE A 386 14.04 11.10 -5.09
CA PHE A 386 12.91 11.72 -5.76
C PHE A 386 12.54 13.10 -5.19
N GLU A 387 12.99 13.43 -3.99
CA GLU A 387 12.78 14.76 -3.40
C GLU A 387 13.97 15.71 -3.64
N GLY A 388 14.87 15.34 -4.56
CA GLY A 388 16.03 16.16 -4.93
C GLY A 388 17.16 16.19 -3.89
N ARG A 389 17.10 15.36 -2.84
CA ARG A 389 18.10 15.30 -1.76
C ARG A 389 19.02 14.10 -1.94
N ASN A 390 20.07 14.23 -2.75
CA ASN A 390 21.04 13.15 -2.96
C ASN A 390 22.37 13.40 -2.22
N LEU A 391 22.65 12.58 -1.20
CA LEU A 391 23.88 12.65 -0.38
C LEU A 391 25.04 11.79 -0.90
N CYS A 392 24.82 10.97 -1.92
CA CYS A 392 25.79 9.99 -2.39
C CYS A 392 26.89 10.64 -3.21
N ASP A 393 28.12 10.13 -3.06
CA ASP A 393 29.25 10.54 -3.89
C ASP A 393 29.09 10.05 -5.34
N ARG A 394 29.20 10.98 -6.30
CA ARG A 394 28.95 10.69 -7.72
C ARG A 394 30.00 9.77 -8.32
N GLU A 395 31.27 9.86 -7.91
CA GLU A 395 32.33 9.02 -8.45
C GLU A 395 32.19 7.58 -7.94
N ARG A 396 31.85 7.43 -6.66
CA ARG A 396 31.52 6.15 -6.05
C ARG A 396 30.32 5.50 -6.72
N LEU A 397 29.23 6.24 -6.96
CA LEU A 397 28.08 5.70 -7.70
C LEU A 397 28.46 5.27 -9.12
N ARG A 398 29.31 6.02 -9.84
CA ARG A 398 29.80 5.62 -11.17
C ARG A 398 30.58 4.30 -11.14
N ALA A 399 31.32 4.04 -10.06
CA ALA A 399 32.06 2.79 -9.88
C ALA A 399 31.14 1.62 -9.48
N LEU A 400 30.12 1.88 -8.66
CA LEU A 400 29.19 0.86 -8.16
C LEU A 400 28.13 0.43 -9.18
N ASN A 401 27.62 1.37 -10.00
CA ASN A 401 26.54 1.07 -10.93
C ASN A 401 26.84 -0.11 -11.88
N PRO A 402 28.03 -0.23 -12.51
CA PRO A 402 28.35 -1.39 -13.35
C PRO A 402 28.40 -2.72 -12.59
N VAL A 403 28.73 -2.70 -11.29
CA VAL A 403 28.76 -3.90 -10.45
C VAL A 403 27.35 -4.44 -10.26
N TYR A 404 26.41 -3.57 -9.87
CA TYR A 404 25.03 -3.96 -9.60
C TYR A 404 24.20 -4.15 -10.89
N ALA A 405 24.62 -3.55 -12.01
CA ALA A 405 23.99 -3.79 -13.30
C ALA A 405 24.12 -5.26 -13.76
N ALA A 406 25.02 -6.04 -13.18
CA ALA A 406 25.15 -7.47 -13.45
C ALA A 406 23.97 -8.30 -12.91
N ASP A 407 23.20 -7.76 -11.97
CA ASP A 407 22.04 -8.45 -11.39
C ASP A 407 20.76 -8.26 -12.25
N ALA A 408 20.80 -7.35 -13.24
CA ALA A 408 19.70 -7.08 -14.17
C ALA A 408 19.45 -8.27 -15.12
N SER A 409 18.19 -8.59 -15.39
CA SER A 409 17.83 -9.61 -16.36
C SER A 409 18.23 -9.18 -17.78
N PRO A 410 18.89 -10.06 -18.57
CA PRO A 410 19.15 -9.79 -19.97
C PRO A 410 17.86 -9.79 -20.81
N ARG A 411 16.76 -10.34 -20.27
CA ARG A 411 15.46 -10.48 -20.94
C ARG A 411 14.92 -9.15 -21.46
N TRP A 412 14.91 -8.12 -20.61
CA TRP A 412 14.29 -6.82 -20.93
C TRP A 412 14.89 -6.20 -22.20
N ARG A 413 16.21 -6.25 -22.34
CA ARG A 413 16.90 -5.76 -23.55
C ARG A 413 16.68 -6.68 -24.75
N ALA A 414 16.63 -8.00 -24.53
CA ALA A 414 16.41 -8.97 -25.61
C ALA A 414 15.00 -8.85 -26.21
N GLU A 415 14.01 -8.50 -25.39
CA GLU A 415 12.62 -8.28 -25.79
C GLU A 415 12.36 -6.85 -26.31
N GLY A 416 13.30 -5.92 -26.11
CA GLY A 416 13.15 -4.52 -26.52
C GLY A 416 12.18 -3.73 -25.64
N ASP A 417 12.06 -4.13 -24.37
CA ASP A 417 11.17 -3.49 -23.40
C ASP A 417 11.89 -2.32 -22.72
N ASP A 418 11.79 -1.14 -23.31
CA ASP A 418 12.52 0.06 -22.87
C ASP A 418 12.12 0.50 -21.44
N GLU A 419 10.88 0.28 -21.02
CA GLU A 419 10.40 0.63 -19.68
C GLU A 419 10.97 -0.33 -18.63
N LEU A 420 10.94 -1.64 -18.88
CA LEU A 420 11.57 -2.60 -17.97
C LEU A 420 13.10 -2.42 -17.89
N VAL A 421 13.74 -2.04 -18.99
CA VAL A 421 15.16 -1.65 -18.97
C VAL A 421 15.39 -0.41 -18.09
N LEU A 422 14.51 0.58 -18.14
CA LEU A 422 14.56 1.76 -17.27
C LEU A 422 14.36 1.37 -15.81
N TYR A 423 13.33 0.58 -15.49
CA TYR A 423 12.99 0.19 -14.11
C TYR A 423 14.12 -0.64 -13.49
N SER A 424 14.64 -1.61 -14.23
CA SER A 424 15.83 -2.37 -13.85
C SER A 424 17.06 -1.48 -13.62
N THR A 425 17.23 -0.42 -14.42
CA THR A 425 18.31 0.55 -14.25
C THR A 425 18.14 1.41 -13.00
N LEU A 426 16.90 1.80 -12.66
CA LEU A 426 16.59 2.57 -11.45
C LEU A 426 16.85 1.74 -10.19
N ASP A 427 16.38 0.49 -10.15
CA ASP A 427 16.68 -0.45 -9.07
C ASP A 427 18.18 -0.72 -8.90
N THR A 428 18.92 -0.82 -10.01
CA THR A 428 20.39 -0.94 -10.00
C THR A 428 21.02 0.25 -9.28
N ARG A 429 20.56 1.46 -9.58
CA ARG A 429 21.03 2.69 -8.91
C ARG A 429 20.57 2.76 -7.46
N ALA A 430 19.41 2.19 -7.12
CA ALA A 430 18.94 2.09 -5.75
C ALA A 430 19.90 1.26 -4.90
N VAL A 431 20.30 0.07 -5.35
CA VAL A 431 21.28 -0.77 -4.65
C VAL A 431 22.65 -0.08 -4.53
N ALA A 432 23.10 0.62 -5.58
CA ALA A 432 24.34 1.40 -5.51
C ALA A 432 24.28 2.53 -4.47
N GLN A 433 23.14 3.20 -4.34
CA GLN A 433 22.92 4.22 -3.31
C GLN A 433 22.92 3.60 -1.91
N ILE A 434 22.28 2.44 -1.72
CA ILE A 434 22.33 1.71 -0.44
C ILE A 434 23.77 1.36 -0.06
N ASP A 435 24.56 0.82 -0.97
CA ASP A 435 25.97 0.49 -0.71
C ASP A 435 26.78 1.73 -0.30
N GLU A 436 26.62 2.83 -1.03
CA GLU A 436 27.28 4.09 -0.72
C GLU A 436 26.91 4.58 0.69
N LEU A 437 25.61 4.68 0.98
CA LEU A 437 25.09 5.23 2.23
C LEU A 437 25.49 4.38 3.44
N PHE A 438 25.38 3.06 3.34
CA PHE A 438 25.70 2.15 4.44
C PHE A 438 27.21 2.00 4.67
N SER A 439 28.03 2.28 3.67
CA SER A 439 29.50 2.27 3.80
C SER A 439 30.08 3.53 4.45
N ARG A 440 29.24 4.49 4.86
CA ARG A 440 29.67 5.72 5.55
C ARG A 440 29.94 5.43 7.03
N PRO A 441 30.73 6.26 7.73
CA PRO A 441 30.98 6.07 9.17
C PRO A 441 29.71 6.05 10.04
N SER A 442 28.68 6.78 9.62
CA SER A 442 27.36 6.77 10.24
C SER A 442 26.32 6.34 9.20
N PRO A 443 26.04 5.03 9.06
CA PRO A 443 25.05 4.54 8.12
C PRO A 443 23.63 4.96 8.54
N PRO A 444 22.65 4.94 7.62
CA PRO A 444 21.27 5.30 7.94
C PRO A 444 20.69 4.53 9.13
N GLU A 445 19.88 5.19 9.96
CA GLU A 445 19.10 4.54 11.02
C GLU A 445 17.70 4.13 10.53
N PHE A 446 17.16 4.85 9.54
CA PHE A 446 15.95 4.48 8.82
C PHE A 446 16.22 4.51 7.32
N THR A 447 15.83 3.46 6.61
CA THR A 447 15.84 3.41 5.15
C THR A 447 14.51 2.90 4.62
N TYR A 448 13.92 3.63 3.68
CA TYR A 448 12.82 3.18 2.83
C TYR A 448 13.38 2.96 1.43
N LEU A 449 13.51 1.69 1.04
CA LEU A 449 13.94 1.25 -0.29
C LEU A 449 12.72 0.75 -1.07
N GLU A 450 12.59 1.19 -2.31
CA GLU A 450 11.65 0.62 -3.29
C GLU A 450 12.43 -0.04 -4.44
N LEU A 451 11.97 -1.22 -4.86
CA LEU A 451 12.36 -1.87 -6.11
C LEU A 451 11.11 -1.97 -7.02
N ILE A 452 11.19 -1.43 -8.23
CA ILE A 452 10.04 -1.19 -9.10
C ILE A 452 9.87 -2.20 -10.24
N VAL A 453 10.86 -3.05 -10.48
CA VAL A 453 10.83 -3.96 -11.65
C VAL A 453 9.66 -4.95 -11.63
N THR A 454 9.15 -5.33 -10.45
CA THR A 454 8.03 -6.25 -10.31
C THR A 454 6.71 -5.65 -10.78
N ASP A 455 6.47 -4.37 -10.53
CA ASP A 455 5.28 -3.66 -10.99
C ASP A 455 5.27 -3.54 -12.52
N GLY A 456 6.36 -3.01 -13.10
CA GLY A 456 6.51 -2.89 -14.54
C GLY A 456 6.32 -4.24 -15.26
N ALA A 457 6.85 -5.32 -14.69
CA ALA A 457 6.70 -6.65 -15.27
C ALA A 457 5.26 -7.18 -15.13
N GLY A 458 4.60 -6.87 -14.01
CA GLY A 458 3.18 -7.14 -13.79
C GLY A 458 2.29 -6.43 -14.81
N HIS A 459 2.58 -5.16 -15.12
CA HIS A 459 1.88 -4.42 -16.15
C HIS A 459 2.11 -4.99 -17.56
N HIS A 460 3.35 -5.23 -17.95
CA HIS A 460 3.71 -5.59 -19.33
C HIS A 460 3.40 -7.04 -19.66
N HIS A 461 3.59 -7.95 -18.71
CA HIS A 461 3.44 -9.38 -18.93
C HIS A 461 2.22 -9.98 -18.22
N GLY A 462 1.68 -9.32 -17.20
CA GLY A 462 0.60 -9.85 -16.35
C GLY A 462 1.13 -10.58 -15.11
N PRO A 463 0.30 -10.68 -14.04
CA PRO A 463 0.74 -11.14 -12.71
C PRO A 463 1.03 -12.64 -12.60
N HIS A 464 0.78 -13.41 -13.65
CA HIS A 464 0.96 -14.86 -13.67
C HIS A 464 1.90 -15.33 -14.78
N ALA A 465 2.57 -14.39 -15.45
CA ALA A 465 3.41 -14.66 -16.60
C ALA A 465 4.88 -14.91 -16.21
N PRO A 466 5.66 -15.63 -17.04
CA PRO A 466 7.09 -15.84 -16.79
C PRO A 466 7.90 -14.56 -16.65
N GLY A 467 7.46 -13.44 -17.24
CA GLY A 467 8.08 -12.13 -17.06
C GLY A 467 8.08 -11.68 -15.59
N LEU A 468 6.97 -11.85 -14.87
CA LEU A 468 6.93 -11.52 -13.44
C LEU A 468 7.89 -12.43 -12.64
N GLY A 469 7.99 -13.71 -12.98
CA GLY A 469 8.95 -14.63 -12.36
C GLY A 469 10.40 -14.15 -12.51
N GLU A 470 10.80 -13.74 -13.71
CA GLU A 470 12.13 -13.19 -13.99
C GLU A 470 12.38 -11.87 -13.23
N ALA A 471 11.38 -10.99 -13.17
CA ALA A 471 11.47 -9.74 -12.40
C ALA A 471 11.63 -10.00 -10.89
N LEU A 472 10.94 -11.01 -10.36
CA LEU A 472 11.06 -11.41 -8.96
C LEU A 472 12.43 -12.04 -8.66
N ASP A 473 13.00 -12.81 -9.59
CA ASP A 473 14.38 -13.33 -9.46
C ASP A 473 15.41 -12.19 -9.48
N GLU A 474 15.21 -11.19 -10.32
CA GLU A 474 16.03 -9.98 -10.36
C GLU A 474 15.92 -9.16 -9.06
N ALA A 475 14.70 -8.96 -8.55
CA ALA A 475 14.46 -8.28 -7.27
C ALA A 475 15.10 -9.06 -6.10
N ASP A 476 15.00 -10.39 -6.07
CA ASP A 476 15.63 -11.23 -5.05
C ASP A 476 17.16 -11.06 -5.04
N ARG A 477 17.82 -11.06 -6.22
CA ARG A 477 19.27 -10.79 -6.30
C ARG A 477 19.62 -9.45 -5.65
N ARG A 478 18.82 -8.40 -5.90
CA ARG A 478 19.02 -7.05 -5.33
C ARG A 478 18.78 -7.02 -3.83
N VAL A 479 17.74 -7.69 -3.32
CA VAL A 479 17.53 -7.86 -1.88
C VAL A 479 18.75 -8.57 -1.27
N GLY A 480 19.27 -9.60 -1.93
CA GLY A 480 20.52 -10.27 -1.55
C GLY A 480 21.69 -9.30 -1.37
N ARG A 481 21.93 -8.42 -2.36
CA ARG A 481 22.96 -7.36 -2.27
C ARG A 481 22.77 -6.44 -1.09
N VAL A 482 21.54 -5.98 -0.84
CA VAL A 482 21.22 -5.11 0.29
C VAL A 482 21.57 -5.81 1.61
N LEU A 483 21.19 -7.08 1.77
CA LEU A 483 21.53 -7.84 2.97
C LEU A 483 23.04 -8.04 3.13
N GLU A 484 23.77 -8.37 2.04
CA GLU A 484 25.23 -8.49 2.03
C GLU A 484 25.92 -7.18 2.44
N ILE A 485 25.39 -6.03 2.00
CA ILE A 485 25.88 -4.70 2.40
C ILE A 485 25.71 -4.51 3.92
N LEU A 486 24.52 -4.78 4.46
CA LEU A 486 24.24 -4.62 5.88
C LEU A 486 25.09 -5.57 6.76
N GLU A 487 25.35 -6.79 6.28
CA GLU A 487 26.26 -7.75 6.95
C GLU A 487 27.70 -7.27 6.95
N ARG A 488 28.20 -6.81 5.79
CA ARG A 488 29.57 -6.34 5.62
C ARG A 488 29.89 -5.18 6.56
N VAL A 489 28.92 -4.30 6.81
CA VAL A 489 29.08 -3.17 7.73
C VAL A 489 28.65 -3.50 9.18
N GLY A 490 28.18 -4.73 9.43
CA GLY A 490 27.91 -5.25 10.77
C GLY A 490 26.62 -4.76 11.42
N VAL A 491 25.64 -4.29 10.65
CA VAL A 491 24.38 -3.70 11.20
C VAL A 491 23.14 -4.55 10.96
N LEU A 492 23.23 -5.66 10.20
CA LEU A 492 22.06 -6.48 9.89
C LEU A 492 21.37 -7.02 11.16
N ASP A 493 22.14 -7.50 12.14
CA ASP A 493 21.60 -8.11 13.36
C ASP A 493 20.96 -7.10 14.33
N GLU A 494 21.12 -5.79 14.11
CA GLU A 494 20.43 -4.74 14.86
C GLU A 494 19.34 -4.02 14.03
N THR A 495 19.04 -4.52 12.83
CA THR A 495 18.07 -3.92 11.90
C THR A 495 16.76 -4.71 11.90
N LEU A 496 15.65 -4.02 12.10
CA LEU A 496 14.32 -4.51 11.72
C LEU A 496 14.15 -4.30 10.23
N VAL A 497 14.00 -5.39 9.49
CA VAL A 497 13.70 -5.39 8.06
C VAL A 497 12.21 -5.67 7.87
N VAL A 498 11.52 -4.79 7.16
CA VAL A 498 10.15 -5.00 6.68
C VAL A 498 10.21 -5.28 5.19
N VAL A 499 9.64 -6.41 4.76
CA VAL A 499 9.44 -6.71 3.34
C VAL A 499 7.97 -6.59 3.04
N THR A 500 7.62 -5.75 2.06
CA THR A 500 6.23 -5.44 1.72
C THR A 500 6.06 -5.15 0.23
N ALA A 501 4.82 -5.00 -0.20
CA ALA A 501 4.46 -4.23 -1.39
C ALA A 501 3.45 -3.14 -1.01
N ASP A 502 3.22 -2.23 -1.94
CA ASP A 502 2.28 -1.11 -1.86
C ASP A 502 0.91 -1.45 -2.46
N HIS A 503 0.83 -2.40 -3.39
CA HIS A 503 -0.39 -3.04 -3.86
C HIS A 503 -0.14 -4.44 -4.44
N GLY A 504 -1.22 -5.13 -4.78
CA GLY A 504 -1.21 -6.35 -5.60
C GLY A 504 -1.31 -6.02 -7.08
N MET A 505 -1.67 -7.01 -7.90
CA MET A 505 -1.76 -6.89 -9.36
C MET A 505 -2.78 -7.90 -9.89
N ALA A 506 -3.68 -7.50 -10.79
CA ALA A 506 -4.67 -8.40 -11.38
C ALA A 506 -4.58 -8.42 -12.91
N PRO A 507 -4.85 -9.56 -13.57
CA PRO A 507 -4.88 -9.65 -15.02
C PRO A 507 -5.97 -8.76 -15.64
N GLN A 508 -5.71 -8.20 -16.81
CA GLN A 508 -6.64 -7.34 -17.55
C GLN A 508 -7.00 -7.93 -18.91
N ASP A 509 -8.14 -7.48 -19.45
CA ASP A 509 -8.56 -7.68 -20.85
C ASP A 509 -8.26 -6.38 -21.63
N PRO A 510 -7.07 -6.26 -22.26
CA PRO A 510 -6.52 -5.01 -22.79
C PRO A 510 -7.23 -4.44 -24.03
#